data_AF-F0GJW6-F1
#
_entry.id   AF-F0GJW6-F1
#
_cell.length_a   1.000
_cell.length_b   1.000
_cell.length_c   1.000
_cell.angle_alpha   90.00
_cell.angle_beta   90.00
_cell.angle_gamma   90.00
#
_symmetry.space_group_name_H-M   'P 1'
#
loop_
_entity.id
_entity.type
_entity.pdbx_description
1 polymer ?
#
loop_
_entity_poly.entity_id
_entity_poly.type
_entity_poly.pdbx_seq_one_letter_code
_entity_poly.pdbx_strand_id
1 'polypeptide(L)'
;PGCAWPDRQHASTFEFCENGVKAVAAEATSKRVTPAFFAAHTVTELLEQSDFELEQHGRLTDPMVYDAQTDRYVPIAWDEAFALIARHLRALPDPNQAAFYTSGRASNEAAFLYQLLVRRYGTNNFPDCSNMCHEATSRGLPASVGVGKGTVTLDDFEHADTLLIFGQNPATNHP
;
A
#
# COMPACT_ATOMS: atom_id res chain seq x y z
N PRO A 1 1.70 -0.55 -16.29
CA PRO A 1 2.80 -1.50 -16.16
C PRO A 1 2.65 -2.37 -14.90
N GLY A 2 2.80 -3.68 -15.04
CA GLY A 2 3.05 -4.52 -13.88
C GLY A 2 4.43 -4.20 -13.28
N CYS A 3 4.60 -4.40 -11.98
CA CYS A 3 5.86 -4.04 -11.30
C CYS A 3 7.09 -4.81 -11.82
N ALA A 4 6.91 -5.95 -12.52
CA ALA A 4 8.00 -6.75 -13.09
C ALA A 4 8.19 -6.58 -14.60
N TRP A 5 7.13 -6.31 -15.37
CA TRP A 5 7.20 -6.13 -16.83
C TRP A 5 6.38 -4.90 -17.25
N PRO A 6 7.00 -3.70 -17.37
CA PRO A 6 6.36 -2.56 -18.01
C PRO A 6 6.09 -2.81 -19.52
N ASP A 7 5.33 -1.96 -20.22
CA ASP A 7 5.16 -2.09 -21.69
C ASP A 7 6.30 -1.33 -22.40
N ARG A 8 6.78 -1.89 -23.52
CA ARG A 8 7.88 -1.32 -24.33
C ARG A 8 7.46 -0.10 -25.15
N GLN A 9 6.18 0.01 -25.54
CA GLN A 9 5.75 1.00 -26.55
C GLN A 9 4.84 2.12 -26.02
N HIS A 10 4.49 2.14 -24.73
CA HIS A 10 3.56 3.12 -24.14
C HIS A 10 2.28 3.29 -24.99
N ALA A 11 1.80 2.21 -25.60
CA ALA A 11 0.71 2.27 -26.57
C ALA A 11 -0.65 2.55 -25.90
N SER A 12 -0.74 2.35 -24.59
CA SER A 12 -1.93 2.56 -23.77
C SER A 12 -1.72 3.67 -22.75
N THR A 13 -2.69 4.56 -22.61
CA THR A 13 -2.74 5.54 -21.50
C THR A 13 -3.05 4.91 -20.15
N PHE A 14 -3.46 3.64 -20.13
CA PHE A 14 -3.79 2.88 -18.92
C PHE A 14 -3.09 1.53 -18.97
N GLU A 15 -2.00 1.41 -18.23
CA GLU A 15 -1.28 0.15 -18.10
C GLU A 15 -1.25 -0.20 -16.62
N PHE A 16 -1.71 -1.39 -16.24
CA PHE A 16 -1.66 -1.85 -14.85
C PHE A 16 -1.53 -3.39 -14.85
N CYS A 17 -0.81 -3.97 -13.88
CA CYS A 17 -1.00 -5.40 -13.59
C CYS A 17 -2.42 -5.64 -13.09
N GLU A 18 -2.85 -6.91 -12.99
CA GLU A 18 -4.15 -7.28 -12.46
C GLU A 18 -4.47 -6.56 -11.13
N ASN A 19 -3.49 -6.50 -10.21
CA ASN A 19 -3.63 -5.80 -8.94
C ASN A 19 -3.76 -4.28 -9.09
N GLY A 20 -3.11 -3.68 -10.09
CA GLY A 20 -3.25 -2.27 -10.41
C GLY A 20 -4.61 -1.97 -11.07
N VAL A 21 -5.14 -2.87 -11.90
CA VAL A 21 -6.51 -2.73 -12.45
C VAL A 21 -7.54 -2.78 -11.31
N LYS A 22 -7.41 -3.74 -10.39
CA LYS A 22 -8.25 -3.82 -9.19
C LYS A 22 -8.17 -2.55 -8.36
N ALA A 23 -6.97 -2.00 -8.17
CA ALA A 23 -6.74 -0.74 -7.46
C ALA A 23 -7.51 0.41 -8.09
N VAL A 24 -7.34 0.62 -9.40
CA VAL A 24 -7.99 1.70 -10.13
C VAL A 24 -9.51 1.53 -10.11
N ALA A 25 -10.01 0.30 -10.27
CA ALA A 25 -11.44 0.03 -10.18
C ALA A 25 -12.00 0.35 -8.78
N ALA A 26 -11.28 0.01 -7.72
CA ALA A 26 -11.65 0.35 -6.34
C ALA A 26 -11.63 1.87 -6.11
N GLU A 27 -10.61 2.58 -6.60
CA GLU A 27 -10.53 4.05 -6.47
C GLU A 27 -11.59 4.79 -7.29
N ALA A 28 -11.93 4.26 -8.47
CA ALA A 28 -12.92 4.83 -9.38
C ALA A 28 -14.36 4.43 -9.05
N THR A 29 -14.58 3.63 -7.99
CA THR A 29 -15.93 3.21 -7.58
C THR A 29 -16.85 4.42 -7.37
N SER A 30 -18.13 4.29 -7.71
CA SER A 30 -19.17 5.28 -7.38
C SER A 30 -19.78 5.06 -6.00
N LYS A 31 -19.55 3.89 -5.39
CA LYS A 31 -20.08 3.55 -4.06
C LYS A 31 -19.37 4.37 -2.98
N ARG A 32 -20.12 4.78 -1.95
CA ARG A 32 -19.64 5.65 -0.88
C ARG A 32 -20.08 5.12 0.46
N VAL A 33 -19.13 5.02 1.38
CA VAL A 33 -19.35 4.74 2.79
C VAL A 33 -19.37 6.08 3.51
N THR A 34 -20.56 6.49 3.92
CA THR A 34 -20.80 7.75 4.64
C THR A 34 -20.90 7.51 6.14
N PRO A 35 -20.87 8.56 7.00
CA PRO A 35 -21.09 8.40 8.43
C PRO A 35 -22.39 7.66 8.79
N ALA A 36 -23.43 7.76 7.96
CA ALA A 36 -24.68 7.02 8.15
C ALA A 36 -24.50 5.50 8.07
N PHE A 37 -23.57 5.00 7.26
CA PHE A 37 -23.24 3.58 7.21
C PHE A 37 -22.67 3.10 8.54
N PHE A 38 -21.68 3.81 9.09
CA PHE A 38 -21.09 3.44 10.38
C PHE A 38 -22.02 3.68 11.57
N ALA A 39 -22.96 4.61 11.46
CA ALA A 39 -24.04 4.74 12.45
C ALA A 39 -24.98 3.52 12.44
N ALA A 40 -25.11 2.82 11.30
CA ALA A 40 -25.94 1.62 11.16
C ALA A 40 -25.19 0.33 11.52
N HIS A 41 -23.87 0.25 11.32
CA HIS A 41 -23.07 -0.96 11.55
C HIS A 41 -22.11 -0.88 12.74
N THR A 42 -22.09 -1.91 13.58
CA THR A 42 -21.03 -2.05 14.60
C THR A 42 -19.74 -2.57 13.97
N VAL A 43 -18.59 -2.34 14.60
CA VAL A 43 -17.32 -2.90 14.13
C VAL A 43 -17.35 -4.42 14.27
N THR A 44 -17.97 -4.97 15.32
CA THR A 44 -18.15 -6.42 15.47
C THR A 44 -18.91 -7.03 14.29
N GLU A 45 -20.00 -6.40 13.83
CA GLU A 45 -20.75 -6.86 12.64
C GLU A 45 -19.91 -6.79 11.36
N LEU A 46 -19.09 -5.74 11.20
CA LEU A 46 -18.22 -5.59 10.03
C LEU A 46 -17.10 -6.64 10.02
N LEU A 47 -16.61 -7.09 11.18
CA LEU A 47 -15.58 -8.12 11.29
C LEU A 47 -16.05 -9.52 10.84
N GLU A 48 -17.36 -9.75 10.75
CA GLU A 48 -17.93 -11.00 10.25
C GLU A 48 -17.95 -11.07 8.71
N GLN A 49 -17.72 -9.94 8.03
CA GLN A 49 -17.73 -9.84 6.58
C GLN A 49 -16.37 -10.15 5.98
N SER A 50 -16.35 -10.71 4.77
CA SER A 50 -15.13 -10.91 4.00
C SER A 50 -14.56 -9.59 3.48
N ASP A 51 -13.25 -9.57 3.19
CA ASP A 51 -12.59 -8.42 2.55
C ASP A 51 -13.31 -7.96 1.28
N PHE A 52 -13.84 -8.92 0.50
CA PHE A 52 -14.61 -8.60 -0.71
C PHE A 52 -15.89 -7.85 -0.38
N GLU A 53 -16.66 -8.30 0.61
CA GLU A 53 -17.90 -7.65 1.04
C GLU A 53 -17.62 -6.26 1.61
N LEU A 54 -16.56 -6.11 2.41
CA LEU A 54 -16.13 -4.83 2.95
C LEU A 54 -15.79 -3.83 1.84
N GLU A 55 -15.02 -4.26 0.84
CA GLU A 55 -14.68 -3.44 -0.33
C GLU A 55 -15.93 -3.05 -1.14
N GLN A 56 -16.94 -3.93 -1.19
CA GLN A 56 -18.18 -3.67 -1.91
C GLN A 56 -19.05 -2.56 -1.31
N HIS A 57 -18.80 -2.11 -0.06
CA HIS A 57 -19.48 -0.93 0.50
C HIS A 57 -18.99 0.39 -0.10
N GLY A 58 -17.74 0.42 -0.59
CA GLY A 58 -17.16 1.54 -1.32
C GLY A 58 -16.25 2.44 -0.50
N ARG A 59 -15.97 3.63 -1.05
CA ARG A 59 -14.94 4.53 -0.52
C ARG A 59 -15.44 5.34 0.67
N LEU A 60 -14.63 5.42 1.73
CA LEU A 60 -14.85 6.30 2.89
C LEU A 60 -14.92 7.77 2.45
N THR A 61 -15.91 8.51 2.93
CA THR A 61 -16.08 9.94 2.61
C THR A 61 -15.53 10.88 3.66
N ASP A 62 -15.40 10.42 4.90
CA ASP A 62 -15.10 11.24 6.08
C ASP A 62 -14.03 10.57 6.94
N PRO A 63 -13.22 11.33 7.69
CA PRO A 63 -12.39 10.77 8.73
C PRO A 63 -13.27 10.22 9.85
N MET A 64 -12.91 9.04 10.35
CA MET A 64 -13.65 8.32 11.37
C MET A 64 -12.74 7.99 12.55
N VAL A 65 -13.31 7.90 13.74
CA VAL A 65 -12.65 7.42 14.96
C VAL A 65 -13.48 6.31 15.58
N TYR A 66 -12.83 5.28 16.11
CA TYR A 66 -13.52 4.19 16.79
C TYR A 66 -13.95 4.60 18.19
N ASP A 67 -15.22 4.37 18.52
CA ASP A 67 -15.78 4.51 19.85
C ASP A 67 -16.10 3.12 20.42
N ALA A 68 -15.31 2.72 21.41
CA ALA A 68 -15.44 1.42 22.07
C ALA A 68 -16.71 1.31 22.94
N GLN A 69 -17.33 2.41 23.35
CA GLN A 69 -18.56 2.35 24.14
C GLN A 69 -19.76 1.97 23.27
N THR A 70 -19.75 2.39 22.01
CA THR A 70 -20.83 2.13 21.06
C THR A 70 -20.50 1.01 20.07
N ASP A 71 -19.24 0.55 20.07
CA ASP A 71 -18.65 -0.37 19.10
C ASP A 71 -18.84 0.11 17.65
N ARG A 72 -18.66 1.40 17.41
CA ARG A 72 -18.91 2.02 16.10
C ARG A 72 -17.79 2.99 15.73
N TYR A 73 -17.63 3.18 14.43
CA TYR A 73 -16.89 4.32 13.92
C TYR A 73 -17.80 5.57 13.93
N VAL A 74 -17.32 6.64 14.53
CA VAL A 74 -18.00 7.95 14.58
C VAL A 74 -17.19 9.00 13.81
N PRO A 75 -17.85 9.96 13.14
CA PRO A 75 -17.13 10.96 12.36
C PRO A 75 -16.27 11.85 13.27
N ILE A 76 -15.12 12.27 12.78
CA ILE A 76 -14.20 13.20 13.45
C ILE A 76 -13.71 14.25 12.43
N ALA A 77 -13.46 15.49 12.86
CA ALA A 77 -12.91 16.49 11.95
C ALA A 77 -11.43 16.19 11.62
N TRP A 78 -10.95 16.64 10.46
CA TRP A 78 -9.54 16.46 10.06
C TRP A 78 -8.54 16.99 11.08
N ASP A 79 -8.77 18.21 11.59
CA ASP A 79 -7.88 18.82 12.60
C ASP A 79 -7.85 18.01 13.91
N GLU A 80 -9.00 17.48 14.31
CA GLU A 80 -9.11 16.63 15.50
C GLU A 80 -8.44 15.27 15.29
N ALA A 81 -8.55 14.68 14.10
CA ALA A 81 -7.86 13.45 13.74
C ALA A 81 -6.33 13.64 13.79
N PHE A 82 -5.81 14.74 13.22
CA PHE A 82 -4.38 15.06 13.30
C PHE A 82 -3.94 15.32 14.75
N ALA A 83 -4.72 16.05 15.54
CA ALA A 83 -4.43 16.29 16.94
C ALA A 83 -4.43 15.00 17.78
N LEU A 84 -5.37 14.09 17.51
CA LEU A 84 -5.46 12.77 18.12
C LEU A 84 -4.19 11.95 17.85
N ILE A 85 -3.81 11.82 16.58
CA ILE A 85 -2.59 11.10 16.17
C ILE A 85 -1.35 11.72 16.82
N ALA A 86 -1.21 13.04 16.75
CA ALA A 86 -0.08 13.75 17.34
C ALA A 86 0.01 13.57 18.87
N ARG A 87 -1.14 13.55 19.56
CA ARG A 87 -1.20 13.29 21.01
C ARG A 87 -0.64 11.91 21.35
N HIS A 88 -1.06 10.87 20.63
CA HIS A 88 -0.57 9.50 20.88
C HIS A 88 0.92 9.37 20.57
N LEU A 89 1.39 9.92 19.45
CA LEU A 89 2.82 9.89 19.10
C LEU A 89 3.68 10.63 20.14
N ARG A 90 3.27 11.83 20.58
CA ARG A 90 4.02 12.60 21.60
C ARG A 90 4.02 11.95 22.99
N ALA A 91 3.04 11.09 23.27
CA ALA A 91 2.94 10.39 24.54
C ALA A 91 3.84 9.15 24.62
N LEU A 92 4.43 8.70 23.50
CA LEU A 92 5.33 7.55 23.49
C LEU A 92 6.64 7.90 24.21
N PRO A 93 7.08 7.06 25.18
CA PRO A 93 8.35 7.26 25.88
C PRO A 93 9.61 7.23 24.99
N ASP A 94 9.54 6.51 23.87
CA ASP A 94 10.60 6.38 22.88
C ASP A 94 9.98 6.36 21.47
N PRO A 95 10.47 7.16 20.51
CA PRO A 95 9.95 7.15 19.14
C PRO A 95 10.01 5.78 18.45
N ASN A 96 10.90 4.88 18.88
CA ASN A 96 11.00 3.50 18.36
C ASN A 96 9.87 2.58 18.84
N GLN A 97 8.94 3.05 19.68
CA GLN A 97 7.72 2.32 20.00
C GLN A 97 6.61 2.52 18.94
N ALA A 98 6.84 3.37 17.94
CA ALA A 98 5.99 3.49 16.77
C ALA A 98 6.62 2.79 15.55
N ALA A 99 5.78 2.23 14.69
CA ALA A 99 6.15 1.73 13.38
C ALA A 99 5.32 2.46 12.31
N PHE A 100 5.99 2.85 11.23
CA PHE A 100 5.41 3.67 10.17
C PHE A 100 5.49 2.91 8.85
N TYR A 101 4.41 2.20 8.52
CA TYR A 101 4.37 1.37 7.32
C TYR A 101 4.10 2.20 6.06
N THR A 102 4.89 2.00 5.01
CA THR A 102 4.65 2.64 3.70
C THR A 102 4.21 1.63 2.65
N SER A 103 3.13 1.97 1.94
CA SER A 103 2.65 1.19 0.81
C SER A 103 3.43 1.54 -0.46
N GLY A 104 3.78 0.53 -1.25
CA GLY A 104 4.34 0.72 -2.61
C GLY A 104 3.37 1.34 -3.61
N ARG A 105 2.11 1.60 -3.20
CA ARG A 105 1.15 2.42 -3.97
C ARG A 105 1.29 3.92 -3.72
N ALA A 106 2.01 4.34 -2.69
CA ALA A 106 2.27 5.75 -2.46
C ALA A 106 3.19 6.28 -3.58
N SER A 107 2.97 7.53 -4.00
CA SER A 107 3.89 8.17 -4.94
C SER A 107 5.27 8.36 -4.31
N ASN A 108 6.31 8.51 -5.13
CA ASN A 108 7.66 8.75 -4.64
C ASN A 108 7.74 10.04 -3.81
N GLU A 109 6.99 11.07 -4.17
CA GLU A 109 6.91 12.36 -3.46
C GLU A 109 6.24 12.19 -2.10
N ALA A 110 5.11 11.47 -2.04
CA ALA A 110 4.42 11.18 -0.78
C ALA A 110 5.30 10.34 0.15
N ALA A 111 5.94 9.28 -0.38
CA ALA A 111 6.87 8.45 0.36
C ALA A 111 8.08 9.26 0.87
N PHE A 112 8.60 10.19 0.05
CA PHE A 112 9.69 11.07 0.44
C PHE A 112 9.31 12.00 1.60
N LEU A 113 8.14 12.64 1.54
CA LEU A 113 7.67 13.49 2.64
C LEU A 113 7.37 12.68 3.90
N TYR A 114 6.77 11.50 3.75
CA TYR A 114 6.44 10.62 4.87
C TYR A 114 7.69 10.15 5.61
N GLN A 115 8.75 9.71 4.90
CA GLN A 115 9.99 9.33 5.56
C GLN A 115 10.70 10.49 6.26
N LEU A 116 10.61 11.73 5.71
CA LEU A 116 11.17 12.91 6.38
C LEU A 116 10.44 13.17 7.69
N LEU A 117 9.10 13.09 7.68
CA LEU A 117 8.28 13.24 8.89
C LEU A 117 8.67 12.21 9.95
N VAL A 118 8.80 10.94 9.59
CA VAL A 118 9.11 9.87 10.55
C VAL A 118 10.53 9.97 11.10
N ARG A 119 11.51 10.29 10.23
CA ARG A 119 12.88 10.53 10.68
C ARG A 119 12.97 11.77 11.57
N ARG A 120 12.17 12.80 11.30
CA ARG A 120 12.06 13.98 12.17
C ARG A 120 11.35 13.67 13.50
N TYR A 121 10.39 12.74 13.49
CA TYR A 121 9.76 12.23 14.71
C TYR A 121 10.77 11.48 15.59
N GLY A 122 11.80 10.87 14.99
CA GLY A 122 13.00 10.40 15.70
C GLY A 122 13.24 8.89 15.61
N THR A 123 12.62 8.19 14.66
CA THR A 123 12.82 6.74 14.47
C THR A 123 13.15 6.40 13.01
N ASN A 124 13.76 5.22 12.83
CA ASN A 124 13.89 4.55 11.53
C ASN A 124 13.03 3.28 11.44
N ASN A 125 12.08 3.07 12.36
CA ASN A 125 11.11 1.97 12.32
C ASN A 125 10.08 2.20 11.20
N PHE A 126 10.52 1.93 9.97
CA PHE A 126 9.85 2.29 8.75
C PHE A 126 9.78 1.07 7.82
N PRO A 127 9.02 0.02 8.19
CA PRO A 127 8.81 -1.11 7.30
C PRO A 127 8.01 -0.66 6.07
N ASP A 128 8.20 -1.32 4.94
CA ASP A 128 7.40 -1.09 3.75
C ASP A 128 7.01 -2.42 3.09
N CYS A 129 6.12 -2.38 2.09
CA CYS A 129 5.64 -3.59 1.42
C CYS A 129 6.76 -4.42 0.78
N SER A 130 7.89 -3.81 0.43
CA SER A 130 9.04 -4.48 -0.17
C SER A 130 9.82 -5.33 0.84
N ASN A 131 9.70 -5.08 2.16
CA ASN A 131 10.29 -5.96 3.16
C ASN A 131 9.79 -7.41 3.02
N MET A 132 8.50 -7.58 2.70
CA MET A 132 7.92 -8.93 2.56
C MET A 132 8.38 -9.64 1.28
N CYS A 133 8.51 -8.91 0.16
CA CYS A 133 8.67 -9.51 -1.17
C CYS A 133 10.06 -9.35 -1.78
N HIS A 134 10.83 -8.34 -1.38
CA HIS A 134 12.09 -7.94 -2.02
C HIS A 134 13.29 -7.86 -1.07
N GLU A 135 13.10 -8.08 0.25
CA GLU A 135 14.22 -8.03 1.20
C GLU A 135 15.26 -9.12 0.93
N ALA A 136 14.81 -10.36 0.68
CA ALA A 136 15.71 -11.47 0.34
C ALA A 136 16.56 -11.16 -0.90
N THR A 137 15.94 -10.64 -1.96
CA THR A 137 16.61 -10.21 -3.19
C THR A 137 17.62 -9.09 -2.93
N SER A 138 17.24 -8.09 -2.11
CA SER A 138 18.10 -6.96 -1.76
C SER A 138 19.34 -7.38 -0.96
N ARG A 139 19.28 -8.49 -0.23
CA ARG A 139 20.41 -9.07 0.50
C ARG A 139 21.26 -10.01 -0.36
N GLY A 140 20.63 -10.84 -1.19
CA GLY A 140 21.30 -11.90 -1.95
C GLY A 140 22.00 -11.43 -3.23
N LEU A 141 21.34 -10.59 -4.04
CA LEU A 141 21.87 -10.19 -5.35
C LEU A 141 23.17 -9.39 -5.30
N PRO A 142 23.41 -8.45 -4.36
CA PRO A 142 24.65 -7.68 -4.36
C PRO A 142 25.93 -8.53 -4.33
N ALA A 143 25.90 -9.68 -3.65
CA ALA A 143 27.05 -10.60 -3.59
C ALA A 143 27.32 -11.31 -4.94
N SER A 144 26.29 -11.49 -5.77
CA SER A 144 26.38 -12.20 -7.04
C SER A 144 26.57 -11.27 -8.24
N VAL A 145 25.87 -10.13 -8.28
CA VAL A 145 25.80 -9.22 -9.44
C VAL A 145 26.05 -7.75 -9.09
N GLY A 146 26.43 -7.44 -7.85
CA GLY A 146 26.82 -6.09 -7.42
C GLY A 146 25.65 -5.13 -7.14
N VAL A 147 24.41 -5.49 -7.45
CA VAL A 147 23.22 -4.64 -7.26
C VAL A 147 22.02 -5.43 -6.76
N GLY A 148 21.21 -4.85 -5.87
CA GLY A 148 19.99 -5.45 -5.32
C GLY A 148 18.73 -5.23 -6.16
N LYS A 149 18.87 -4.98 -7.47
CA LYS A 149 17.79 -4.58 -8.38
C LYS A 149 17.87 -5.37 -9.68
N GLY A 150 16.82 -5.31 -10.49
CA GLY A 150 16.84 -5.86 -11.84
C GLY A 150 17.99 -5.27 -12.67
N THR A 151 18.71 -6.16 -13.36
CA THR A 151 19.88 -5.80 -14.19
C THR A 151 19.57 -5.77 -15.68
N VAL A 152 18.34 -6.12 -16.06
CA VAL A 152 17.87 -6.20 -17.44
C VAL A 152 16.63 -5.32 -17.61
N THR A 153 16.43 -4.91 -18.84
CA THR A 153 15.25 -4.22 -19.34
C THR A 153 14.35 -5.22 -20.06
N LEU A 154 13.18 -4.76 -20.49
CA LEU A 154 12.30 -5.59 -21.31
C LEU A 154 12.94 -5.92 -22.65
N ASP A 155 13.62 -4.97 -23.28
CA ASP A 155 14.21 -5.12 -24.62
C ASP A 155 15.19 -6.29 -24.70
N ASP A 156 15.85 -6.61 -23.58
CA ASP A 156 16.74 -7.76 -23.46
C ASP A 156 16.05 -9.12 -23.74
N PHE A 157 14.72 -9.20 -23.63
CA PHE A 157 13.96 -10.40 -23.99
C PHE A 157 14.00 -10.71 -25.50
N GLU A 158 14.10 -9.71 -26.38
CA GLU A 158 14.24 -9.96 -27.84
C GLU A 158 15.61 -10.56 -28.19
N HIS A 159 16.58 -10.39 -27.31
CA HIS A 159 17.93 -10.89 -27.47
C HIS A 159 18.14 -12.26 -26.83
N ALA A 160 17.17 -12.75 -26.06
CA ALA A 160 17.30 -13.99 -25.33
C ALA A 160 16.92 -15.21 -26.19
N ASP A 161 17.87 -16.12 -26.39
CA ASP A 161 17.58 -17.42 -27.02
C ASP A 161 16.85 -18.38 -26.08
N THR A 162 16.84 -18.11 -24.77
CA THR A 162 16.22 -18.97 -23.75
C THR A 162 15.79 -18.16 -22.53
N LEU A 163 14.57 -18.41 -22.06
CA LEU A 163 14.01 -17.83 -20.83
C LEU A 163 13.86 -18.91 -19.77
N LEU A 164 14.40 -18.64 -18.57
CA LEU A 164 14.29 -19.53 -17.41
C LEU A 164 13.42 -18.86 -16.34
N ILE A 165 12.31 -19.49 -15.96
CA ILE A 165 11.31 -18.91 -15.06
C ILE A 165 11.19 -19.80 -13.82
N PHE A 166 11.58 -19.26 -12.65
CA PHE A 166 11.53 -19.97 -11.37
C PHE A 166 10.91 -19.08 -10.29
N GLY A 167 9.99 -19.62 -9.49
CA GLY A 167 9.36 -18.89 -8.38
C GLY A 167 8.54 -17.68 -8.81
N GLN A 168 8.05 -17.66 -10.05
CA GLN A 168 7.30 -16.58 -10.66
C GLN A 168 6.09 -17.18 -11.42
N ASN A 169 4.99 -16.44 -11.50
CA ASN A 169 3.88 -16.74 -12.41
C ASN A 169 3.58 -15.52 -13.31
N PRO A 170 4.36 -15.34 -14.39
CA PRO A 170 4.33 -14.13 -15.17
C PRO A 170 2.97 -13.82 -15.80
N ALA A 171 2.35 -14.83 -16.40
CA ALA A 171 1.11 -14.70 -17.17
C ALA A 171 -0.08 -14.15 -16.38
N THR A 172 -0.06 -14.26 -15.04
CA THR A 172 -1.12 -13.72 -14.17
C THR A 172 -0.67 -12.45 -13.47
N ASN A 173 0.52 -12.46 -12.87
CA ASN A 173 0.92 -11.38 -11.97
C ASN A 173 1.41 -10.14 -12.72
N HIS A 174 1.84 -10.33 -13.97
CA HIS A 174 2.42 -9.28 -14.80
C HIS A 174 2.28 -9.72 -16.29
N PRO A 175 1.05 -9.81 -16.80
CA PRO A 175 0.80 -10.24 -18.17
C PRO A 175 1.39 -9.31 -19.23
#